data_AF-A0A6M3LSF3-F1
#
_entry.id   AF-A0A6M3LSF3-F1
#
_cell.length_a   1.000
_cell.length_b   1.000
_cell.length_c   1.000
_cell.angle_alpha   90.00
_cell.angle_beta   90.00
_cell.angle_gamma   90.00
#
_symmetry.space_group_name_H-M   'P 1'
#
loop_
_entity.id
_entity.type
_entity.pdbx_description
1 polymer ?
#
loop_
_entity_poly.entity_id
_entity_poly.type
_entity_poly.pdbx_seq_one_letter_code
_entity_poly.pdbx_strand_id
1 'polypeptide(L)'
;MNEEKIEDITQSPLEIGLKGKSYKLGAIGFIDFGDFAQYIKGQKIELTEHIKDRELKLQIIEKIMNEPIALEKEYGTINGVSYMAWKAIQKYQPEITLKDMNNLIDMDNFEQVSIILNNLGGKIENPTKKAKANR
;
A
#
# COMPACT_ATOMS: atom_id res chain seq x y z
N MET A 1 17.62 -20.79 28.52
CA MET A 1 17.68 -19.91 27.34
C MET A 1 16.90 -20.64 26.26
N ASN A 2 15.62 -20.32 26.11
CA ASN A 2 14.78 -20.92 25.08
C ASN A 2 14.85 -19.99 23.87
N GLU A 3 15.37 -20.51 22.77
CA GLU A 3 15.29 -19.90 21.46
C GLU A 3 13.81 -19.82 21.09
N GLU A 4 13.19 -18.66 21.33
CA GLU A 4 11.90 -18.33 20.74
C GLU A 4 12.09 -18.33 19.24
N LYS A 5 11.66 -19.44 18.60
CA LYS A 5 11.39 -19.48 17.17
C LYS A 5 10.42 -18.34 16.89
N ILE A 6 10.91 -17.30 16.25
CA ILE A 6 10.07 -16.32 15.57
C ILE A 6 9.36 -17.13 14.49
N GLU A 7 8.17 -17.64 14.81
CA GLU A 7 7.28 -18.23 13.83
C GLU A 7 7.02 -17.16 12.79
N ASP A 8 7.55 -17.41 11.60
CA ASP A 8 7.33 -16.62 10.41
C ASP A 8 5.81 -16.56 10.21
N ILE A 9 5.18 -15.43 10.56
CA ILE A 9 3.75 -15.16 10.38
C ILE A 9 3.52 -15.00 8.88
N THR A 10 3.73 -16.07 8.13
CA THR A 10 3.41 -16.18 6.73
C THR A 10 1.90 -16.37 6.64
N GLN A 11 1.18 -15.24 6.66
CA GLN A 11 -0.21 -15.24 6.22
C GLN A 11 -0.25 -15.93 4.84
N SER A 12 -1.05 -16.98 4.71
CA SER A 12 -1.23 -17.65 3.43
C SER A 12 -1.62 -16.62 2.37
N PRO A 13 -1.06 -16.68 1.15
CA PRO A 13 -1.32 -15.69 0.12
C PRO A 13 -2.81 -15.56 -0.14
N LEU A 14 -3.30 -14.33 -0.11
CA LEU A 14 -4.70 -14.02 -0.37
C LEU A 14 -4.90 -13.92 -1.88
N GLU A 15 -5.97 -14.52 -2.40
CA GLU A 15 -6.29 -14.45 -3.84
C GLU A 15 -7.36 -13.40 -4.12
N ILE A 16 -7.17 -12.59 -5.16
CA ILE A 16 -8.12 -11.58 -5.63
C ILE A 16 -8.45 -11.79 -7.10
N GLY A 17 -9.75 -11.73 -7.44
CA GLY A 17 -10.22 -11.70 -8.82
C GLY A 17 -10.31 -10.28 -9.34
N LEU A 18 -9.50 -9.90 -10.35
CA LEU A 18 -9.59 -8.61 -11.04
C LEU A 18 -9.81 -8.84 -12.53
N LYS A 19 -10.89 -8.26 -13.08
CA LYS A 19 -11.27 -8.32 -14.50
C LYS A 19 -11.21 -9.75 -15.09
N GLY A 20 -11.72 -10.73 -14.33
CA GLY A 20 -11.79 -12.14 -14.76
C GLY A 20 -10.50 -12.95 -14.59
N LYS A 21 -9.44 -12.38 -14.00
CA LYS A 21 -8.18 -13.08 -13.68
C LYS A 21 -7.97 -13.15 -12.16
N SER A 22 -7.43 -14.27 -11.68
CA SER A 22 -7.04 -14.42 -10.27
C SER A 22 -5.57 -14.03 -10.08
N TYR A 23 -5.31 -13.25 -9.03
CA TYR A 23 -3.97 -12.78 -8.64
C TYR A 23 -3.68 -13.18 -7.20
N LYS A 24 -2.41 -13.50 -6.93
CA LYS A 24 -1.94 -13.85 -5.58
C LYS A 24 -1.32 -12.62 -4.94
N LEU A 25 -1.73 -12.33 -3.71
CA LEU A 25 -1.26 -11.20 -2.93
C LEU A 25 -0.34 -11.69 -1.83
N GLY A 26 0.89 -11.16 -1.81
CA GLY A 26 1.80 -11.31 -0.68
C GLY A 26 1.49 -10.33 0.44
N ALA A 27 1.92 -10.68 1.65
CA ALA A 27 1.81 -9.82 2.83
C ALA A 27 2.48 -8.47 2.59
N ILE A 28 1.90 -7.37 3.07
CA ILE A 28 2.46 -6.01 2.94
C ILE A 28 3.24 -5.70 4.22
N GLY A 29 4.51 -5.29 4.07
CA GLY A 29 5.40 -4.98 5.19
C GLY A 29 5.79 -3.51 5.28
N PHE A 30 6.56 -3.16 6.31
CA PHE A 30 7.05 -1.79 6.53
C PHE A 30 7.85 -1.22 5.35
N ILE A 31 8.62 -2.07 4.65
CA ILE A 31 9.37 -1.66 3.46
C ILE A 31 8.42 -1.19 2.35
N ASP A 32 7.29 -1.89 2.14
CA ASP A 32 6.31 -1.52 1.13
C ASP A 32 5.66 -0.15 1.43
N PHE A 33 5.42 0.15 2.72
CA PHE A 33 4.94 1.48 3.14
C PHE A 33 6.02 2.57 2.99
N GLY A 34 7.29 2.24 3.20
CA GLY A 34 8.42 3.12 2.91
C GLY A 34 8.50 3.47 1.41
N ASP A 35 8.40 2.45 0.56
CA ASP A 35 8.36 2.61 -0.89
C ASP A 35 7.15 3.44 -1.32
N PHE A 36 5.98 3.21 -0.70
CA PHE A 36 4.78 4.00 -0.97
C PHE A 36 4.95 5.47 -0.61
N ALA A 37 5.58 5.78 0.53
CA ALA A 37 5.90 7.17 0.89
C ALA A 37 6.79 7.85 -0.16
N GLN A 38 7.80 7.13 -0.68
CA GLN A 38 8.68 7.64 -1.74
C GLN A 38 7.95 7.80 -3.07
N TYR A 39 7.06 6.88 -3.41
CA TYR A 39 6.21 6.99 -4.59
C TYR A 39 5.36 8.26 -4.56
N ILE A 40 4.69 8.55 -3.42
CA ILE A 40 3.90 9.78 -3.27
C ILE A 40 4.77 11.03 -3.39
N LYS A 41 5.99 11.03 -2.81
CA LYS A 41 6.95 12.14 -2.99
C LYS A 41 7.34 12.32 -4.45
N GLY A 42 7.63 11.23 -5.17
CA GLY A 42 7.92 11.25 -6.60
C GLY A 42 6.79 11.87 -7.41
N GLN A 43 5.55 11.44 -7.17
CA GLN A 43 4.36 12.02 -7.81
C GLN A 43 4.22 13.52 -7.54
N LYS A 44 4.48 13.97 -6.31
CA LYS A 44 4.46 15.40 -5.97
C LYS A 44 5.59 16.17 -6.65
N ILE A 45 6.78 15.58 -6.81
CA ILE A 45 7.91 16.18 -7.51
C ILE A 45 7.61 16.31 -9.01
N GLU A 46 6.97 15.33 -9.64
CA GLU A 46 6.54 15.40 -11.05
C GLU A 46 5.64 16.61 -11.31
N LEU A 47 4.75 16.96 -10.37
CA LEU A 47 3.91 18.16 -10.49
C LEU A 47 4.72 19.48 -10.55
N THR A 48 5.97 19.47 -10.06
CA THR A 48 6.87 20.64 -10.10
C THR A 48 7.56 20.82 -11.45
N GLU A 49 7.42 19.87 -12.39
CA GLU A 49 8.12 19.92 -13.68
C GLU A 49 7.78 21.16 -14.50
N HIS A 50 6.58 21.69 -14.35
CA HIS A 50 6.11 22.88 -15.06
C HIS A 50 6.62 24.21 -14.47
N ILE A 51 7.31 24.18 -13.33
CA ILE A 51 7.88 25.37 -12.69
C ILE A 51 9.17 25.78 -13.43
N LYS A 52 9.14 26.94 -14.09
CA LYS A 52 10.28 27.48 -14.86
C LYS A 52 11.38 28.06 -13.96
N ASP A 53 11.00 28.63 -12.83
CA ASP A 53 11.96 29.17 -11.86
C ASP A 53 12.68 28.01 -11.16
N ARG A 54 13.98 27.89 -11.43
CA ARG A 54 14.81 26.81 -10.91
C ARG A 54 14.95 26.87 -9.39
N GLU A 55 15.08 28.05 -8.81
CA GLU A 55 15.31 28.20 -7.37
C GLU A 55 14.04 27.89 -6.60
N LEU A 56 12.91 28.41 -7.06
CA LEU A 56 11.59 28.07 -6.53
C LEU A 56 11.32 26.57 -6.66
N LYS A 57 11.63 25.96 -7.81
CA LYS A 57 11.48 24.51 -8.02
C LYS A 57 12.29 23.70 -7.01
N LEU A 58 13.55 24.07 -6.77
CA LEU A 58 14.41 23.39 -5.80
C LEU A 58 13.88 23.51 -4.36
N GLN A 59 13.42 24.70 -3.97
CA GLN A 59 12.82 24.92 -2.65
C GLN A 59 11.56 24.05 -2.42
N ILE A 60 10.72 23.90 -3.45
CA ILE A 60 9.53 23.05 -3.36
C ILE A 60 9.91 21.57 -3.28
N ILE A 61 10.89 21.12 -4.09
CA ILE A 61 11.38 19.73 -4.03
C ILE A 61 11.96 19.42 -2.65
N GLU A 62 12.79 20.31 -2.10
CA GLU A 62 13.35 20.16 -0.75
C GLU A 62 12.24 20.05 0.29
N LYS A 63 11.21 20.90 0.19
CA LYS A 63 10.03 20.82 1.08
C LYS A 63 9.33 19.46 0.96
N ILE A 64 9.05 18.99 -0.25
CA ILE A 64 8.40 17.68 -0.48
C ILE A 64 9.23 16.53 0.11
N MET A 65 10.56 16.58 -0.02
CA MET A 65 11.45 15.54 0.50
C MET A 65 11.49 15.50 2.02
N ASN A 66 11.36 16.64 2.68
CA ASN A 66 11.44 16.74 4.14
C ASN A 66 10.07 16.64 4.84
N GLU A 67 8.97 16.87 4.12
CA GLU A 67 7.62 16.81 4.70
C GLU A 67 7.18 15.35 4.92
N PRO A 68 6.59 15.02 6.10
CA PRO A 68 6.01 13.72 6.33
C PRO A 68 4.81 13.49 5.41
N ILE A 69 4.63 12.25 4.95
CA ILE A 69 3.48 11.85 4.15
C ILE A 69 2.39 11.31 5.07
N ALA A 70 1.18 11.85 4.95
CA ALA A 70 -0.01 11.31 5.59
C ALA A 70 -0.46 10.03 4.87
N LEU A 71 0.25 8.92 5.14
CA LEU A 71 0.07 7.64 4.43
C LEU A 71 -1.37 7.13 4.45
N GLU A 72 -2.08 7.30 5.56
CA GLU A 72 -3.49 6.88 5.71
C GLU A 72 -4.40 7.56 4.68
N LYS A 73 -4.18 8.86 4.44
CA LYS A 73 -4.94 9.63 3.45
C LYS A 73 -4.61 9.19 2.04
N GLU A 74 -3.32 9.03 1.74
CA GLU A 74 -2.86 8.64 0.40
C GLU A 74 -3.29 7.21 0.05
N TYR A 75 -3.28 6.31 1.04
CA TYR A 75 -3.76 4.94 0.91
C TYR A 75 -5.26 4.86 0.57
N GLY A 76 -6.05 5.83 1.02
CA GLY A 76 -7.48 5.94 0.68
C GLY A 76 -7.80 6.40 -0.74
N THR A 77 -6.80 6.57 -1.61
CA THR A 77 -6.98 6.99 -3.00
C THR A 77 -6.85 5.82 -3.97
N ILE A 78 -7.44 5.91 -5.17
CA ILE A 78 -7.28 4.87 -6.21
C ILE A 78 -5.82 4.61 -6.51
N ASN A 79 -5.00 5.66 -6.60
CA ASN A 79 -3.57 5.53 -6.86
C ASN A 79 -2.85 4.84 -5.70
N GLY A 80 -3.23 5.14 -4.46
CA GLY A 80 -2.68 4.48 -3.28
C GLY A 80 -3.01 2.99 -3.24
N VAL A 81 -4.29 2.66 -3.42
CA VAL A 81 -4.75 1.26 -3.48
C VAL A 81 -4.10 0.51 -4.62
N SER A 82 -3.99 1.12 -5.81
CA SER A 82 -3.36 0.51 -6.97
C SER A 82 -1.88 0.24 -6.76
N TYR A 83 -1.17 1.20 -6.14
CA TYR A 83 0.24 1.02 -5.78
C TYR A 83 0.44 -0.11 -4.77
N MET A 84 -0.39 -0.16 -3.73
CA MET A 84 -0.25 -1.17 -2.69
C MET A 84 -0.66 -2.56 -3.16
N ALA A 85 -1.68 -2.65 -4.01
CA ALA A 85 -2.02 -3.89 -4.72
C ALA A 85 -0.88 -4.34 -5.63
N TRP A 86 -0.28 -3.42 -6.39
CA TRP A 86 0.89 -3.70 -7.21
C TRP A 86 2.04 -4.30 -6.39
N LYS A 87 2.42 -3.66 -5.27
CA LYS A 87 3.45 -4.17 -4.36
C LYS A 87 3.13 -5.56 -3.81
N ALA A 88 1.87 -5.84 -3.47
CA ALA A 88 1.44 -7.14 -2.98
C ALA A 88 1.49 -8.22 -4.08
N ILE A 89 1.05 -7.90 -5.29
CA ILE A 89 0.99 -8.83 -6.42
C ILE A 89 2.38 -9.15 -6.97
N GLN A 90 3.27 -8.15 -7.04
CA GLN A 90 4.64 -8.33 -7.55
C GLN A 90 5.46 -9.40 -6.83
N LYS A 91 5.08 -9.77 -5.60
CA LYS A 91 5.73 -10.84 -4.83
C LYS A 91 5.53 -12.22 -5.46
N TYR A 92 4.47 -12.40 -6.24
CA TYR A 92 4.16 -13.64 -6.96
C TYR A 92 4.19 -13.48 -8.48
N GLN A 93 3.96 -12.27 -8.99
CA GLN A 93 3.91 -11.92 -10.40
C GLN A 93 4.79 -10.68 -10.67
N PRO A 94 6.13 -10.80 -10.60
CA PRO A 94 7.05 -9.66 -10.69
C PRO A 94 6.99 -8.90 -12.02
N GLU A 95 6.47 -9.54 -13.07
CA GLU A 95 6.26 -8.95 -14.39
C GLU A 95 5.11 -7.93 -14.43
N ILE A 96 4.21 -7.93 -13.44
CA ILE A 96 3.10 -6.98 -13.43
C ILE A 96 3.63 -5.57 -13.16
N THR A 97 3.21 -4.63 -14.00
CA THR A 97 3.61 -3.23 -13.85
C THR A 97 2.56 -2.45 -13.05
N LEU A 98 2.96 -1.32 -12.48
CA LEU A 98 2.03 -0.40 -11.82
C LEU A 98 0.98 0.12 -12.81
N LYS A 99 1.36 0.29 -14.09
CA LYS A 99 0.44 0.69 -15.16
C LYS A 99 -0.65 -0.37 -15.40
N ASP A 100 -0.29 -1.66 -15.37
CA ASP A 100 -1.26 -2.74 -15.48
C ASP A 100 -2.25 -2.70 -14.31
N MET A 101 -1.75 -2.46 -13.10
CA MET A 101 -2.61 -2.33 -11.92
C MET A 101 -3.56 -1.14 -11.97
N ASN A 102 -3.09 0.02 -12.42
CA ASN A 102 -3.95 1.19 -12.64
C ASN A 102 -5.03 0.95 -13.69
N ASN A 103 -4.84 -0.01 -14.61
CA ASN A 103 -5.87 -0.42 -15.57
C ASN A 103 -6.81 -1.49 -15.02
N LEU A 104 -6.38 -2.26 -14.02
CA LEU A 104 -7.16 -3.33 -13.39
C LEU A 104 -8.05 -2.80 -12.26
N ILE A 105 -7.60 -1.77 -11.55
CA ILE A 105 -8.33 -1.17 -10.43
C ILE A 105 -9.00 0.13 -10.89
N ASP A 106 -10.30 0.17 -10.73
CA ASP A 106 -11.16 1.30 -11.10
C ASP A 106 -12.24 1.50 -10.03
N MET A 107 -13.13 2.47 -10.22
CA MET A 107 -14.16 2.80 -9.25
C MET A 107 -15.13 1.64 -8.97
N ASP A 108 -15.27 0.69 -9.90
CA ASP A 108 -16.20 -0.42 -9.76
C ASP A 108 -15.68 -1.48 -8.79
N ASN A 109 -14.36 -1.62 -8.66
CA ASN A 109 -13.72 -2.62 -7.80
C ASN A 109 -12.83 -2.04 -6.68
N PHE A 110 -12.66 -0.72 -6.63
CA PHE A 110 -11.82 0.01 -5.67
C PHE A 110 -12.09 -0.38 -4.22
N GLU A 111 -13.35 -0.41 -3.79
CA GLU A 111 -13.72 -0.71 -2.40
C GLU A 111 -13.35 -2.15 -2.03
N GLN A 112 -13.63 -3.10 -2.93
CA GLN A 112 -13.29 -4.50 -2.73
C GLN A 112 -11.78 -4.69 -2.57
N VAL A 113 -10.98 -4.07 -3.45
CA VAL A 113 -9.52 -4.15 -3.36
C VAL A 113 -9.03 -3.53 -2.06
N SER A 114 -9.55 -2.37 -1.68
CA SER A 114 -9.18 -1.68 -0.43
C SER A 114 -9.42 -2.55 0.80
N ILE A 115 -10.58 -3.22 0.88
CA ILE A 115 -10.91 -4.14 1.98
C ILE A 115 -9.91 -5.31 2.03
N ILE A 116 -9.58 -5.86 0.86
CA ILE A 116 -8.64 -6.97 0.76
C ILE A 116 -7.25 -6.56 1.23
N LEU A 117 -6.74 -5.42 0.78
CA LEU A 117 -5.41 -4.93 1.17
C LEU A 117 -5.32 -4.61 2.67
N ASN A 118 -6.40 -4.10 3.28
CA ASN A 118 -6.47 -3.89 4.74
C ASN A 118 -6.31 -5.20 5.52
N ASN A 119 -6.74 -6.34 4.96
CA ASN A 119 -6.57 -7.65 5.59
C ASN A 119 -5.14 -8.21 5.43
N LEU A 120 -4.36 -7.74 4.44
CA LEU A 120 -2.97 -8.14 4.21
C LEU A 120 -1.96 -7.48 5.16
N GLY A 121 -2.30 -6.31 5.73
CA GLY A 121 -1.46 -5.60 6.71
C GLY A 121 -1.54 -6.20 8.12
N GLY A 122 -2.21 -7.34 8.28
CA GLY A 122 -2.58 -7.92 9.57
C GLY A 122 -3.97 -7.49 10.00
N LYS A 123 -4.77 -8.43 10.51
CA LYS A 123 -5.94 -8.07 11.31
C LYS A 123 -5.43 -7.26 12.51
N ILE A 124 -5.77 -5.99 12.60
CA ILE A 124 -5.84 -5.35 13.92
C ILE A 124 -6.99 -6.06 14.63
N GLU A 125 -6.68 -7.10 15.39
CA GLU A 125 -7.62 -7.62 16.37
C GLU A 125 -7.87 -6.49 17.36
N ASN A 126 -9.03 -5.85 17.24
CA ASN A 126 -9.52 -4.96 18.29
C ASN A 126 -9.52 -5.76 19.60
N PRO A 127 -8.74 -5.40 20.64
CA PRO A 127 -8.72 -6.14 21.90
C PRO A 127 -10.06 -6.03 22.66
N THR A 128 -11.01 -5.25 22.17
CA THR A 128 -12.27 -4.90 22.84
C THR A 128 -13.46 -5.73 22.40
N LYS A 129 -13.35 -7.07 22.45
CA LYS A 129 -14.53 -7.95 22.52
C LYS A 129 -14.32 -9.15 23.44
N LYS A 130 -13.97 -8.89 24.71
CA LYS A 130 -14.39 -9.74 25.84
C LYS A 130 -15.00 -8.89 26.94
N ALA A 131 -16.19 -8.35 26.65
CA ALA A 131 -17.12 -7.98 27.70
C ALA A 131 -18.12 -9.13 27.91
N LYS A 132 -18.12 -9.67 29.13
CA LYS A 132 -19.10 -10.54 29.81
C LYS A 132 -19.21 -12.00 29.36
N ALA A 133 -18.73 -12.89 30.22
CA ALA A 133 -19.60 -13.49 31.24
C ALA A 133 -18.71 -14.24 32.26
N ASN A 134 -18.87 -13.98 33.54
CA ASN A 134 -18.92 -15.06 34.52
C ASN A 134 -19.80 -14.60 35.69
N ARG A 135 -20.82 -15.42 35.91
CA ARG A 135 -21.58 -15.55 37.15
C ARG A 135 -20.67 -16.05 38.25
#